data_AF-A0A9E7A9W5-F1
#
_entry.id   AF-A0A9E7A9W5-F1
#
_cell.length_a   1.000
_cell.length_b   1.000
_cell.length_c   1.000
_cell.angle_alpha   90.00
_cell.angle_beta   90.00
_cell.angle_gamma   90.00
#
_symmetry.space_group_name_H-M   'P 1'
#
loop_
_entity.id
_entity.type
_entity.pdbx_description
1 polymer ?
#
loop_
_entity_poly.entity_id
_entity_poly.type
_entity_poly.pdbx_seq_one_letter_code
_entity_poly.pdbx_strand_id
1 'polypeptide(L)'
;MPKITNGVRDYGNLIASGLLNMGRPRSKTEAYANLDRYWTGKPETDQFTFDAAMWCGALVRPGDPSIATFLKKLFGVLYLSGVMCNTNTRSGQFTWADAEANNLPMGAFLSHGGRLIIQLPVRTAYDNAGQAFFNWLTAEVAAAGRLITRSAATHALKDREPGIPIIGSRRYRMEEKRGKSTGLRGFFKNISEHNHFGVNVALGGDGNTNPFSGNVVRADGAHGHFYIYFNAKDVGQCAGIMVGCENSAPHVTSQTFVPHDWKAISEDFSPCGTRKWPDMVAGPKPKAEAMLVDLQDGWTWLQGLAENFTETELDFTPSPVLPVMRAGDDQRALIYALKDVLAMPAVTGARKTALNLHLTALLTTQGLTKARLREILQECGRLLGMAVPNVNGAGSLTNPMPIAMPPSVQSTLTACRTGWALAA
;
A
#
# COMPACT_ATOMS: atom_id res chain seq x y z
N MET A 1 -4.30 14.85 5.58
CA MET A 1 -4.43 13.53 6.24
C MET A 1 -3.65 13.55 7.54
N PRO A 2 -4.14 12.90 8.61
CA PRO A 2 -3.34 12.72 9.80
C PRO A 2 -2.16 11.81 9.47
N LYS A 3 -0.93 12.34 9.60
CA LYS A 3 0.28 11.52 9.63
C LYS A 3 0.19 10.68 10.89
N ILE A 4 0.16 9.34 10.76
CA ILE A 4 -0.12 8.50 11.93
C ILE A 4 1.10 8.49 12.86
N THR A 5 2.33 8.49 12.34
CA THR A 5 3.59 8.57 13.12
C THR A 5 4.79 9.06 12.28
N ASN A 6 6.00 9.10 12.85
CA ASN A 6 7.24 9.54 12.18
C ASN A 6 8.17 8.36 11.84
N GLY A 7 7.67 7.27 11.24
CA GLY A 7 8.45 6.08 10.88
C GLY A 7 9.74 6.36 10.09
N VAL A 8 9.80 7.38 9.23
CA VAL A 8 11.07 7.78 8.57
C VAL A 8 12.10 8.36 9.55
N ARG A 9 11.66 9.18 10.51
CA ARG A 9 12.53 9.67 11.59
C ARG A 9 12.95 8.52 12.48
N ASP A 10 12.03 7.60 12.73
CA ASP A 10 12.24 6.46 13.59
C ASP A 10 13.11 5.39 12.94
N TYR A 11 13.18 5.27 11.61
CA TYR A 11 14.17 4.44 10.92
C TYR A 11 15.60 4.87 11.24
N GLY A 12 15.88 6.18 11.23
CA GLY A 12 17.16 6.72 11.67
C GLY A 12 17.47 6.37 13.13
N ASN A 13 16.46 6.47 14.00
CA ASN A 13 16.57 6.07 15.40
C ASN A 13 16.74 4.55 15.58
N LEU A 14 16.08 3.72 14.76
CA LEU A 14 16.11 2.26 14.79
C LEU A 14 17.50 1.74 14.43
N ILE A 15 18.12 2.36 13.43
CA ILE A 15 19.52 2.09 13.06
C ILE A 15 20.46 2.53 14.20
N ALA A 16 20.22 3.71 14.77
CA ALA A 16 21.10 4.29 15.78
C ALA A 16 21.01 3.59 17.16
N SER A 17 19.83 3.08 17.53
CA SER A 17 19.60 2.50 18.86
C SER A 17 20.16 1.09 19.03
N GLY A 18 20.53 0.41 17.94
CA GLY A 18 21.16 -0.91 17.95
C GLY A 18 20.26 -1.99 18.55
N LEU A 19 19.54 -2.74 17.71
CA LEU A 19 18.61 -3.80 18.12
C LEU A 19 17.45 -3.29 19.00
N LEU A 20 16.39 -4.07 19.14
CA LEU A 20 15.34 -3.83 20.14
C LEU A 20 15.86 -4.01 21.59
N ASN A 21 17.18 -3.96 21.82
CA ASN A 21 17.87 -4.34 23.07
C ASN A 21 17.48 -5.74 23.58
N MET A 22 17.12 -6.66 22.67
CA MET A 22 16.63 -8.01 23.02
C MET A 22 17.73 -9.07 23.11
N GLY A 23 18.99 -8.71 22.84
CA GLY A 23 20.07 -9.68 22.60
C GLY A 23 19.97 -10.36 21.22
N ARG A 24 20.98 -11.16 20.85
CA ARG A 24 21.00 -11.92 19.59
C ARG A 24 20.44 -13.33 19.83
N PRO A 25 19.18 -13.62 19.45
CA PRO A 25 18.61 -14.95 19.62
C PRO A 25 19.40 -15.99 18.82
N ARG A 26 19.42 -17.23 19.31
CA ARG A 26 20.11 -18.38 18.70
C ARG A 26 19.15 -19.47 18.23
N SER A 27 17.86 -19.30 18.49
CA SER A 27 16.83 -20.27 18.15
C SER A 27 15.48 -19.60 17.93
N LYS A 28 14.55 -20.34 17.32
CA LYS A 28 13.14 -19.93 17.16
C LYS A 28 12.51 -19.55 18.50
N THR A 29 12.69 -20.39 19.51
CA THR A 29 12.11 -20.19 20.85
C THR A 29 12.60 -18.89 21.48
N GLU A 30 13.90 -18.61 21.39
CA GLU A 30 14.48 -17.37 21.91
C GLU A 30 13.98 -16.14 21.13
N ALA A 31 13.94 -16.21 19.79
CA ALA A 31 13.46 -15.12 18.95
C ALA A 31 12.00 -14.78 19.27
N TYR A 32 11.14 -15.79 19.38
CA TYR A 32 9.73 -15.60 19.73
C TYR A 32 9.54 -15.05 21.14
N ALA A 33 10.25 -15.60 22.14
CA ALA A 33 10.17 -15.10 23.52
C ALA A 33 10.62 -13.64 23.63
N ASN A 34 11.64 -13.26 22.87
CA ASN A 34 12.13 -11.88 22.82
C ASN A 34 11.12 -10.93 22.19
N LEU A 35 10.57 -11.29 21.03
CA LEU A 35 9.55 -10.48 20.34
C LEU A 35 8.26 -10.36 21.16
N ASP A 36 7.81 -11.46 21.77
CA ASP A 36 6.61 -11.43 22.62
C ASP A 36 6.83 -10.53 23.85
N ARG A 37 7.98 -10.65 24.53
CA ARG A 37 8.36 -9.76 25.64
C ARG A 37 8.40 -8.30 25.20
N TYR A 38 8.94 -8.02 24.02
CA TYR A 38 9.07 -6.66 23.51
C TYR A 38 7.71 -6.02 23.18
N TRP A 39 6.82 -6.76 22.53
CA TRP A 39 5.51 -6.25 22.12
C TRP A 39 4.44 -6.30 23.21
N THR A 40 4.64 -7.10 24.26
CA THR A 40 3.69 -7.19 25.37
C THR A 40 3.54 -5.83 26.06
N GLY A 41 2.29 -5.36 26.18
CA GLY A 41 1.95 -4.09 26.80
C GLY A 41 2.18 -2.85 25.93
N LYS A 42 2.73 -3.00 24.71
CA LYS A 42 2.85 -1.89 23.75
C LYS A 42 1.57 -1.72 22.94
N PRO A 43 1.19 -0.49 22.59
CA PRO A 43 0.09 -0.25 21.68
C PRO A 43 0.44 -0.70 20.26
N GLU A 44 -0.57 -1.03 19.46
CA GLU A 44 -0.38 -1.48 18.08
C GLU A 44 0.19 -0.40 17.17
N THR A 45 -0.01 0.88 17.50
CA THR A 45 0.62 2.01 16.81
C THR A 45 2.14 1.95 16.84
N ASP A 46 2.74 1.37 17.89
CA ASP A 46 4.19 1.18 17.95
C ASP A 46 4.64 0.12 16.92
N GLN A 47 3.85 -0.96 16.76
CA GLN A 47 4.11 -1.98 15.75
C GLN A 47 4.00 -1.39 14.34
N PHE A 48 2.98 -0.60 14.08
CA PHE A 48 2.79 0.05 12.78
C PHE A 48 3.93 1.02 12.43
N THR A 49 4.41 1.78 13.42
CA THR A 49 5.55 2.68 13.24
C THR A 49 6.82 1.89 12.94
N PHE A 50 7.01 0.77 13.64
CA PHE A 50 8.12 -0.13 13.40
C PHE A 50 8.08 -0.74 11.99
N ASP A 51 6.90 -1.17 11.54
CA ASP A 51 6.71 -1.68 10.19
C ASP A 51 7.04 -0.63 9.13
N ALA A 52 6.56 0.61 9.30
CA ALA A 52 6.88 1.71 8.39
C ALA A 52 8.39 1.99 8.35
N ALA A 53 9.08 1.92 9.49
CA ALA A 53 10.54 2.04 9.54
C ALA A 53 11.25 0.89 8.81
N MET A 54 10.79 -0.36 8.96
CA MET A 54 11.36 -1.51 8.25
C MET A 54 11.21 -1.39 6.72
N TRP A 55 10.04 -0.94 6.26
CA TRP A 55 9.78 -0.67 4.83
C TRP A 55 10.55 0.54 4.30
N CYS A 56 10.71 1.59 5.12
CA CYS A 56 11.57 2.73 4.80
C CYS A 56 13.01 2.24 4.56
N GLY A 57 13.52 1.34 5.40
CA GLY A 57 14.82 0.73 5.18
C GLY A 57 14.92 -0.03 3.86
N ALA A 58 13.90 -0.82 3.52
CA ALA A 58 13.86 -1.54 2.25
C ALA A 58 13.82 -0.60 1.02
N LEU A 59 13.22 0.58 1.13
CA LEU A 59 13.20 1.59 0.06
C LEU A 59 14.53 2.35 -0.06
N VAL A 60 15.12 2.75 1.07
CA VAL A 60 16.34 3.57 1.11
C VAL A 60 17.60 2.73 0.83
N ARG A 61 17.60 1.48 1.28
CA ARG A 61 18.72 0.53 1.11
C ARG A 61 18.19 -0.81 0.56
N PRO A 62 17.75 -0.89 -0.70
CA PRO A 62 17.08 -2.09 -1.21
C PRO A 62 18.03 -3.26 -1.48
N GLY A 63 19.35 -3.04 -1.48
CA GLY A 63 20.35 -4.00 -1.97
C GLY A 63 20.41 -4.06 -3.51
N ASP A 64 19.27 -3.90 -4.19
CA ASP A 64 19.17 -3.77 -5.64
C ASP A 64 18.17 -2.63 -5.99
N PRO A 65 18.55 -1.61 -6.79
CA PRO A 65 17.66 -0.51 -7.14
C PRO A 65 16.33 -0.97 -7.77
N SER A 66 16.30 -2.10 -8.49
CA SER A 66 15.07 -2.62 -9.10
C SER A 66 14.01 -2.95 -8.05
N ILE A 67 14.44 -3.42 -6.87
CA ILE A 67 13.56 -3.76 -5.76
C ILE A 67 12.91 -2.49 -5.20
N ALA A 68 13.67 -1.40 -5.04
CA ALA A 68 13.09 -0.13 -4.59
C ALA A 68 12.04 0.38 -5.57
N THR A 69 12.27 0.29 -6.89
CA THR A 69 11.27 0.68 -7.89
C THR A 69 10.00 -0.18 -7.80
N PHE A 70 10.14 -1.50 -7.66
CA PHE A 70 9.00 -2.39 -7.44
C PHE A 70 8.21 -2.02 -6.19
N LEU A 71 8.89 -1.76 -5.07
CA LEU A 71 8.26 -1.35 -3.81
C LEU A 71 7.53 -0.02 -3.94
N LYS A 72 8.13 0.99 -4.59
CA LYS A 72 7.49 2.29 -4.84
C LYS A 72 6.22 2.14 -5.65
N LYS A 73 6.26 1.39 -6.74
CA LYS A 73 5.08 1.11 -7.56
C LYS A 73 3.99 0.39 -6.76
N LEU A 74 4.37 -0.65 -6.00
CA LEU A 74 3.43 -1.42 -5.20
C LEU A 74 2.78 -0.53 -4.12
N PHE A 75 3.56 0.11 -3.26
CA PHE A 75 3.03 0.98 -2.21
C PHE A 75 2.30 2.20 -2.78
N GLY A 76 2.75 2.76 -3.90
CA GLY A 76 2.07 3.83 -4.62
C GLY A 76 0.69 3.40 -5.12
N VAL A 77 0.55 2.19 -5.69
CA VAL A 77 -0.76 1.64 -6.06
C VAL A 77 -1.67 1.54 -4.83
N LEU A 78 -1.18 0.99 -3.72
CA LEU A 78 -1.97 0.83 -2.51
C LEU A 78 -2.38 2.19 -1.90
N TYR A 79 -1.44 3.13 -1.86
CA TYR A 79 -1.64 4.47 -1.31
C TYR A 79 -2.64 5.27 -2.14
N LEU A 80 -2.46 5.31 -3.45
CA LEU A 80 -3.30 6.12 -4.34
C LEU A 80 -4.68 5.51 -4.45
N SER A 81 -4.80 4.21 -4.68
CA SER A 81 -6.08 3.57 -5.00
C SER A 81 -6.99 3.38 -3.79
N GLY A 82 -6.41 3.46 -2.59
CA GLY A 82 -7.05 3.10 -1.34
C GLY A 82 -7.12 1.59 -1.13
N VAL A 83 -7.09 1.18 0.13
CA VAL A 83 -7.18 -0.22 0.53
C VAL A 83 -8.50 -0.44 1.25
N MET A 84 -9.26 -1.44 0.81
CA MET A 84 -10.46 -1.89 1.51
C MET A 84 -10.08 -3.06 2.41
N CYS A 85 -10.46 -2.99 3.68
CA CYS A 85 -10.23 -4.05 4.66
C CYS A 85 -11.53 -4.73 5.02
N ASN A 86 -11.53 -6.06 5.09
CA ASN A 86 -12.65 -6.80 5.66
C ASN A 86 -12.54 -6.79 7.19
N THR A 87 -13.50 -6.14 7.84
CA THR A 87 -13.54 -5.99 9.30
C THR A 87 -14.40 -7.05 9.99
N ASN A 88 -15.08 -7.91 9.23
CA ASN A 88 -15.99 -8.90 9.81
C ASN A 88 -15.26 -10.12 10.38
N THR A 89 -15.57 -10.46 11.62
CA THR A 89 -15.01 -11.60 12.36
C THR A 89 -15.81 -12.90 12.21
N ARG A 90 -17.04 -12.87 11.69
CA ARG A 90 -17.94 -14.03 11.58
C ARG A 90 -17.81 -14.72 10.22
N SER A 91 -17.77 -16.05 10.21
CA SER A 91 -17.68 -16.89 8.99
C SER A 91 -18.73 -16.52 7.93
N GLY A 92 -18.33 -16.44 6.66
CA GLY A 92 -19.25 -16.21 5.52
C GLY A 92 -19.80 -14.78 5.32
N GLN A 93 -19.62 -13.85 6.26
CA GLN A 93 -20.01 -12.44 6.07
C GLN A 93 -18.78 -11.55 5.81
N PHE A 94 -18.94 -10.58 4.91
CA PHE A 94 -17.94 -9.59 4.55
C PHE A 94 -18.47 -8.21 4.88
N THR A 95 -17.68 -7.45 5.64
CA THR A 95 -17.97 -6.04 5.95
C THR A 95 -16.73 -5.26 5.57
N TRP A 96 -16.81 -4.54 4.45
CA TRP A 96 -15.69 -3.79 3.92
C TRP A 96 -15.68 -2.39 4.51
N ALA A 97 -14.55 -2.00 5.08
CA ALA A 97 -14.30 -0.64 5.53
C ALA A 97 -13.07 -0.08 4.82
N ASP A 98 -13.07 1.23 4.66
CA ASP A 98 -11.91 1.94 4.14
C ASP A 98 -10.79 1.79 5.18
N ALA A 99 -9.58 1.47 4.74
CA ALA A 99 -8.47 1.39 5.65
C ALA A 99 -8.11 2.77 6.24
N GLU A 100 -8.40 3.87 5.54
CA GLU A 100 -8.28 5.22 6.07
C GLU A 100 -9.17 5.40 7.32
N ALA A 101 -10.42 4.93 7.26
CA ALA A 101 -11.37 5.04 8.37
C ALA A 101 -10.91 4.27 9.63
N ASN A 102 -9.95 3.34 9.48
CA ASN A 102 -9.38 2.56 10.58
C ASN A 102 -7.99 3.04 10.99
N ASN A 103 -7.49 4.16 10.44
CA ASN A 103 -6.16 4.71 10.69
C ASN A 103 -5.04 3.65 10.55
N LEU A 104 -5.12 2.80 9.52
CA LEU A 104 -4.09 1.81 9.23
C LEU A 104 -3.04 2.43 8.29
N PRO A 105 -1.76 2.49 8.67
CA PRO A 105 -0.73 3.07 7.83
C PRO A 105 -0.27 2.09 6.74
N MET A 106 0.30 2.63 5.66
CA MET A 106 0.76 1.86 4.50
C MET A 106 1.68 0.69 4.85
N GLY A 107 2.62 0.90 5.77
CA GLY A 107 3.56 -0.13 6.21
C GLY A 107 2.89 -1.37 6.83
N ALA A 108 1.67 -1.26 7.37
CA ALA A 108 1.03 -2.35 8.08
C ALA A 108 0.44 -3.43 7.15
N PHE A 109 -0.08 -3.06 5.96
CA PHE A 109 -0.84 -3.97 5.09
C PHE A 109 -0.05 -5.20 4.66
N LEU A 110 1.24 -5.03 4.39
CA LEU A 110 2.13 -6.10 3.94
C LEU A 110 3.00 -6.67 5.07
N SER A 111 2.92 -6.11 6.28
CA SER A 111 3.70 -6.58 7.42
C SER A 111 3.00 -7.76 8.08
N HIS A 112 1.75 -7.62 8.54
CA HIS A 112 1.15 -8.55 9.51
C HIS A 112 0.57 -9.87 8.96
N GLY A 113 1.19 -10.46 7.93
CA GLY A 113 0.89 -11.83 7.47
C GLY A 113 -0.42 -12.00 6.69
N GLY A 114 -0.96 -10.91 6.14
CA GLY A 114 -2.12 -10.92 5.24
C GLY A 114 -1.70 -10.98 3.76
N ARG A 115 -2.65 -11.33 2.90
CA ARG A 115 -2.53 -11.16 1.45
C ARG A 115 -3.50 -10.09 0.99
N LEU A 116 -3.02 -9.24 0.10
CA LEU A 116 -3.77 -8.20 -0.55
C LEU A 116 -4.08 -8.62 -1.98
N ILE A 117 -5.32 -8.40 -2.38
CA ILE A 117 -5.77 -8.65 -3.75
C ILE A 117 -5.87 -7.31 -4.49
N ILE A 118 -5.22 -7.21 -5.63
CA ILE A 118 -5.39 -6.12 -6.60
C ILE A 118 -6.25 -6.66 -7.73
N GLN A 119 -7.48 -6.19 -7.79
CA GLN A 119 -8.42 -6.54 -8.85
C GLN A 119 -8.22 -5.60 -10.04
N LEU A 120 -8.00 -6.17 -11.21
CA LEU A 120 -7.67 -5.44 -12.45
C LEU A 120 -8.87 -5.44 -13.42
N PRO A 121 -8.83 -4.61 -14.48
CA PRO A 121 -9.89 -4.56 -15.48
C PRO A 121 -10.22 -5.91 -16.11
N VAL A 122 -11.45 -6.00 -16.63
CA VAL A 122 -11.89 -7.15 -17.44
C VAL A 122 -11.05 -7.23 -18.70
N ARG A 123 -10.44 -8.40 -18.94
CA ARG A 123 -9.74 -8.67 -20.18
C ARG A 123 -10.74 -8.66 -21.33
N THR A 124 -10.45 -7.93 -22.41
CA THR A 124 -11.26 -7.95 -23.63
C THR A 124 -10.52 -8.70 -24.73
N ALA A 125 -11.18 -8.95 -25.86
CA ALA A 125 -10.52 -9.56 -27.02
C ALA A 125 -9.40 -8.68 -27.59
N TYR A 126 -9.44 -7.37 -27.33
CA TYR A 126 -8.54 -6.37 -27.91
C TYR A 126 -7.61 -5.71 -26.88
N ASP A 127 -7.83 -5.97 -25.59
CA ASP A 127 -7.08 -5.35 -24.50
C ASP A 127 -6.77 -6.36 -23.40
N ASN A 128 -5.49 -6.39 -23.02
CA ASN A 128 -4.97 -7.15 -21.89
C ASN A 128 -4.34 -6.23 -20.84
N ALA A 129 -5.11 -5.21 -20.42
CA ALA A 129 -4.74 -4.24 -19.40
C ALA A 129 -4.21 -4.88 -18.11
N GLY A 130 -4.70 -6.06 -17.73
CA GLY A 130 -4.22 -6.81 -16.59
C GLY A 130 -2.76 -7.27 -16.73
N GLN A 131 -2.41 -7.84 -17.89
CA GLN A 131 -1.02 -8.20 -18.20
C GLN A 131 -0.13 -6.96 -18.31
N ALA A 132 -0.63 -5.88 -18.94
CA ALA A 132 0.10 -4.62 -19.03
C ALA A 132 0.41 -4.04 -17.64
N PHE A 133 -0.55 -4.09 -16.70
CA PHE A 133 -0.34 -3.69 -15.32
C PHE A 133 0.72 -4.56 -14.63
N PHE A 134 0.61 -5.88 -14.74
CA PHE A 134 1.57 -6.80 -14.12
C PHE A 134 2.99 -6.59 -14.66
N ASN A 135 3.12 -6.42 -15.98
CA ASN A 135 4.40 -6.12 -16.62
C ASN A 135 4.94 -4.78 -16.15
N TRP A 136 4.12 -3.73 -16.08
CA TRP A 136 4.55 -2.43 -15.56
C TRP A 136 5.00 -2.51 -14.10
N LEU A 137 4.25 -3.21 -13.26
CA LEU A 137 4.55 -3.36 -11.83
C LEU A 137 5.89 -4.09 -11.61
N THR A 138 6.19 -5.09 -12.44
CA THR A 138 7.32 -6.01 -12.25
C THR A 138 8.49 -5.79 -13.22
N ALA A 139 8.42 -4.82 -14.12
CA ALA A 139 9.37 -4.63 -15.22
C ALA A 139 10.83 -4.60 -14.75
N GLU A 140 11.13 -3.80 -13.74
CA GLU A 140 12.51 -3.58 -13.27
C GLU A 140 13.07 -4.82 -12.58
N VAL A 141 12.28 -5.46 -11.70
CA VAL A 141 12.71 -6.69 -11.02
C VAL A 141 12.82 -7.86 -11.99
N ALA A 142 12.00 -7.91 -13.05
CA ALA A 142 12.14 -8.88 -14.12
C ALA A 142 13.42 -8.65 -14.93
N ALA A 143 13.68 -7.41 -15.36
CA ALA A 143 14.87 -7.04 -16.12
C ALA A 143 16.18 -7.27 -15.34
N ALA A 144 16.15 -7.09 -14.02
CA ALA A 144 17.28 -7.34 -13.12
C ALA A 144 17.43 -8.83 -12.72
N GLY A 145 16.58 -9.74 -13.21
CA GLY A 145 16.62 -11.16 -12.84
C GLY A 145 16.24 -11.42 -11.38
N ARG A 146 15.48 -10.52 -10.76
CA ARG A 146 15.01 -10.58 -9.36
C ARG A 146 13.57 -11.08 -9.22
N LEU A 147 12.83 -11.16 -10.33
CA LEU A 147 11.51 -11.79 -10.38
C LEU A 147 11.67 -13.31 -10.52
N ILE A 148 11.41 -14.03 -9.44
CA ILE A 148 11.64 -15.48 -9.35
C ILE A 148 10.34 -16.22 -9.67
N THR A 149 10.32 -17.09 -10.69
CA THR A 149 9.18 -17.98 -10.95
C THR A 149 9.15 -19.13 -9.96
N ARG A 150 7.96 -19.54 -9.52
CA ARG A 150 7.76 -20.66 -8.57
C ARG A 150 6.90 -21.74 -9.21
N SER A 151 7.33 -23.00 -9.09
CA SER A 151 6.60 -24.16 -9.62
C SER A 151 5.46 -24.65 -8.71
N ALA A 152 5.35 -24.15 -7.47
CA ALA A 152 4.31 -24.58 -6.55
C ALA A 152 3.87 -23.46 -5.59
N ALA A 153 2.55 -23.34 -5.38
CA ALA A 153 1.95 -22.58 -4.31
C ALA A 153 0.63 -23.20 -3.84
N THR A 154 0.19 -22.82 -2.64
CA THR A 154 -1.05 -23.32 -2.00
C THR A 154 -2.26 -22.40 -2.20
N HIS A 155 -2.08 -21.30 -2.94
CA HIS A 155 -3.08 -20.24 -3.08
C HIS A 155 -3.26 -19.84 -4.55
N ALA A 156 -4.52 -19.69 -4.95
CA ALA A 156 -4.91 -19.20 -6.28
C ALA A 156 -6.06 -18.19 -6.16
N LEU A 157 -6.38 -17.49 -7.25
CA LEU A 157 -7.55 -16.58 -7.31
C LEU A 157 -8.71 -17.23 -8.07
N LYS A 158 -9.88 -17.23 -7.47
CA LYS A 158 -11.14 -17.62 -8.11
C LYS A 158 -11.81 -16.40 -8.76
N ASP A 159 -12.62 -16.69 -9.76
CA ASP A 159 -13.42 -15.68 -10.46
C ASP A 159 -14.33 -14.90 -9.51
N ARG A 160 -14.68 -13.72 -10.01
CA ARG A 160 -15.55 -12.72 -9.39
C ARG A 160 -16.78 -13.33 -8.72
N GLU A 161 -16.95 -13.06 -7.43
CA GLU A 161 -18.22 -13.33 -6.74
C GLU A 161 -19.22 -12.21 -7.10
N PRO A 162 -20.39 -12.53 -7.67
CA PRO A 162 -21.43 -11.53 -7.91
C PRO A 162 -22.15 -11.16 -6.62
N GLY A 163 -22.39 -9.87 -6.42
CA GLY A 163 -23.49 -9.40 -5.55
C GLY A 163 -23.13 -9.09 -4.10
N ILE A 164 -21.86 -8.86 -3.76
CA ILE A 164 -21.47 -8.38 -2.43
C ILE A 164 -21.20 -6.87 -2.52
N PRO A 165 -22.01 -6.01 -1.88
CA PRO A 165 -21.69 -4.59 -1.74
C PRO A 165 -20.33 -4.43 -1.05
N ILE A 166 -19.45 -3.68 -1.68
CA ILE A 166 -18.18 -3.22 -1.10
C ILE A 166 -18.34 -1.71 -0.83
N ILE A 167 -17.29 -0.92 -1.03
CA ILE A 167 -17.28 0.52 -0.77
C ILE A 167 -17.43 1.28 -2.08
N GLY A 168 -18.19 2.39 -2.05
CA GLY A 168 -18.26 3.32 -3.17
C GLY A 168 -18.99 2.77 -4.40
N SER A 169 -20.11 2.05 -4.18
CA SER A 169 -20.97 1.39 -5.19
C SER A 169 -20.38 0.15 -5.90
N ARG A 170 -19.18 -0.29 -5.49
CA ARG A 170 -18.57 -1.57 -5.92
C ARG A 170 -19.42 -2.76 -5.47
N ARG A 171 -19.55 -3.77 -6.34
CA ARG A 171 -20.41 -4.95 -6.10
C ARG A 171 -19.70 -6.30 -6.27
N TYR A 172 -18.38 -6.27 -6.47
CA TYR A 172 -17.64 -7.40 -7.00
C TYR A 172 -16.22 -7.46 -6.47
N ARG A 173 -15.81 -8.66 -6.07
CA ARG A 173 -14.48 -8.96 -5.57
C ARG A 173 -13.99 -10.30 -6.11
N MET A 174 -12.69 -10.46 -6.15
CA MET A 174 -12.05 -11.76 -6.31
C MET A 174 -11.91 -12.47 -4.95
N GLU A 175 -11.87 -13.80 -5.01
CA GLU A 175 -11.74 -14.67 -3.85
C GLU A 175 -10.38 -15.42 -3.90
N GLU A 176 -9.71 -15.56 -2.77
CA GLU A 176 -8.55 -16.41 -2.57
C GLU A 176 -9.03 -17.85 -2.39
N LYS A 177 -8.77 -18.70 -3.37
CA LYS A 177 -9.06 -20.12 -3.26
C LYS A 177 -8.02 -20.80 -2.36
N ARG A 178 -8.45 -21.28 -1.19
CA ARG A 178 -7.65 -22.14 -0.29
C ARG A 178 -7.94 -23.62 -0.49
N GLY A 179 -6.90 -24.43 -0.56
CA GLY A 179 -6.95 -25.85 -0.94
C GLY A 179 -7.57 -26.85 0.05
N LYS A 180 -8.51 -26.48 0.93
CA LYS A 180 -9.03 -27.43 1.94
C LYS A 180 -10.18 -28.33 1.50
N SER A 181 -10.81 -28.12 0.34
CA SER A 181 -12.04 -28.87 -0.05
C SER A 181 -12.05 -29.49 -1.45
N THR A 182 -10.94 -29.44 -2.20
CA THR A 182 -10.83 -30.18 -3.47
C THR A 182 -9.62 -31.09 -3.38
N GLY A 183 -9.87 -32.41 -3.37
CA GLY A 183 -8.86 -33.43 -3.08
C GLY A 183 -7.58 -33.26 -3.90
N LEU A 184 -6.48 -33.77 -3.35
CA LEU A 184 -5.10 -33.72 -3.86
C LEU A 184 -4.97 -33.83 -5.40
N ARG A 185 -5.85 -34.59 -6.07
CA ARG A 185 -5.87 -34.76 -7.54
C ARG A 185 -6.33 -33.54 -8.35
N GLY A 186 -7.16 -32.65 -7.79
CA GLY A 186 -7.64 -31.43 -8.46
C GLY A 186 -6.71 -30.22 -8.30
N PHE A 187 -5.79 -30.30 -7.33
CA PHE A 187 -4.81 -29.26 -6.98
C PHE A 187 -3.69 -29.16 -8.02
N PHE A 188 -3.09 -30.31 -8.41
CA PHE A 188 -2.04 -30.35 -9.43
C PHE A 188 -2.51 -30.04 -10.86
N LYS A 189 -3.83 -30.05 -11.14
CA LYS A 189 -4.37 -29.77 -12.48
C LYS A 189 -4.72 -28.30 -12.74
N ASN A 190 -4.86 -27.47 -11.70
CA ASN A 190 -5.42 -26.11 -11.82
C ASN A 190 -4.52 -24.99 -11.29
N ILE A 191 -3.34 -25.34 -10.78
CA ILE A 191 -2.32 -24.37 -10.38
C ILE A 191 -1.34 -24.31 -11.54
N SER A 192 -1.58 -23.39 -12.45
CA SER A 192 -0.61 -23.09 -13.52
C SER A 192 0.72 -22.73 -12.85
N GLU A 193 1.74 -23.57 -13.05
CA GLU A 193 3.10 -23.37 -12.55
C GLU A 193 3.73 -22.05 -13.05
N HIS A 194 3.09 -21.38 -14.02
CA HIS A 194 3.58 -20.14 -14.63
C HIS A 194 3.01 -18.86 -14.01
N ASN A 195 2.13 -18.96 -13.01
CA ASN A 195 1.43 -17.79 -12.45
C ASN A 195 1.95 -17.34 -11.08
N HIS A 196 3.00 -17.99 -10.57
CA HIS A 196 3.56 -17.72 -9.25
C HIS A 196 4.94 -17.10 -9.38
N PHE A 197 5.11 -15.97 -8.71
CA PHE A 197 6.34 -15.20 -8.72
C PHE A 197 6.74 -14.83 -7.30
N GLY A 198 7.98 -14.43 -7.14
CA GLY A 198 8.42 -13.79 -5.92
C GLY A 198 9.58 -12.82 -6.10
N VAL A 199 9.73 -11.95 -5.11
CA VAL A 199 10.77 -10.93 -5.05
C VAL A 199 11.33 -10.91 -3.63
N ASN A 200 12.61 -11.24 -3.49
CA ASN A 200 13.29 -11.13 -2.20
C ASN A 200 13.57 -9.67 -1.89
N VAL A 201 13.40 -9.27 -0.62
CA VAL A 201 13.59 -7.88 -0.20
C VAL A 201 14.52 -7.80 0.99
N ALA A 202 15.27 -6.71 1.08
CA ALA A 202 16.11 -6.37 2.23
C ALA A 202 15.26 -5.62 3.27
N LEU A 203 14.29 -6.26 3.90
CA LEU A 203 13.39 -5.60 4.86
C LEU A 203 14.18 -5.11 6.08
N GLY A 204 14.12 -3.80 6.35
CA GLY A 204 14.99 -3.12 7.31
C GLY A 204 16.26 -2.49 6.72
N GLY A 205 16.53 -2.68 5.43
CA GLY A 205 17.61 -2.05 4.66
C GLY A 205 18.91 -2.86 4.59
N ASP A 206 19.40 -3.10 3.38
CA ASP A 206 20.58 -3.92 3.08
C ASP A 206 21.84 -3.40 3.80
N GLY A 207 22.54 -4.32 4.48
CA GLY A 207 23.73 -4.03 5.27
C GLY A 207 23.45 -3.50 6.68
N ASN A 208 22.19 -3.20 7.04
CA ASN A 208 21.83 -2.92 8.43
C ASN A 208 21.77 -4.21 9.26
N THR A 209 21.81 -4.07 10.58
CA THR A 209 21.52 -5.18 11.49
C THR A 209 20.02 -5.31 11.68
N ASN A 210 19.47 -6.50 11.43
CA ASN A 210 18.07 -6.79 11.69
C ASN A 210 17.79 -6.63 13.20
N PRO A 211 16.79 -5.81 13.57
CA PRO A 211 16.60 -5.36 14.94
C PRO A 211 16.20 -6.46 15.94
N PHE A 212 15.74 -7.62 15.47
CA PHE A 212 15.29 -8.71 16.33
C PHE A 212 16.08 -10.01 16.19
N SER A 213 16.73 -10.25 15.04
CA SER A 213 17.61 -11.42 14.86
C SER A 213 19.08 -11.11 15.06
N GLY A 214 19.49 -9.85 14.92
CA GLY A 214 20.89 -9.44 14.92
C GLY A 214 21.70 -9.87 13.70
N ASN A 215 21.06 -10.43 12.67
CA ASN A 215 21.73 -10.76 11.41
C ASN A 215 21.85 -9.53 10.50
N VAL A 216 22.78 -9.57 9.55
CA VAL A 216 22.90 -8.51 8.55
C VAL A 216 21.79 -8.68 7.51
N VAL A 217 21.00 -7.63 7.32
CA VAL A 217 19.89 -7.58 6.36
C VAL A 217 20.41 -7.65 4.93
N ARG A 218 19.79 -8.51 4.12
CA ARG A 218 20.07 -8.72 2.69
C ARG A 218 18.80 -9.04 1.92
N ALA A 219 18.77 -8.75 0.62
CA ALA A 219 17.71 -9.20 -0.30
C ALA A 219 17.89 -10.67 -0.73
N ASP A 220 18.16 -11.55 0.23
CA ASP A 220 18.47 -12.97 0.02
C ASP A 220 17.27 -13.90 0.23
N GLY A 221 16.12 -13.32 0.61
CA GLY A 221 14.91 -14.06 0.93
C GLY A 221 14.86 -14.53 2.38
N ALA A 222 15.86 -14.26 3.22
CA ALA A 222 15.77 -14.51 4.66
C ALA A 222 15.15 -13.33 5.43
N HIS A 223 15.13 -12.15 4.81
CA HIS A 223 14.68 -10.88 5.39
C HIS A 223 13.41 -10.36 4.72
N GLY A 224 12.52 -11.26 4.32
CA GLY A 224 11.31 -10.91 3.58
C GLY A 224 11.32 -11.40 2.14
N HIS A 225 10.17 -11.92 1.73
CA HIS A 225 9.93 -12.45 0.40
C HIS A 225 8.51 -12.08 -0.03
N PHE A 226 8.37 -11.31 -1.10
CA PHE A 226 7.06 -11.14 -1.70
C PHE A 226 6.66 -12.42 -2.42
N TYR A 227 5.51 -12.96 -2.05
CA TYR A 227 4.78 -13.90 -2.88
C TYR A 227 3.81 -13.11 -3.76
N ILE A 228 3.86 -13.36 -5.07
CA ILE A 228 3.00 -12.72 -6.05
C ILE A 228 2.34 -13.82 -6.89
N TYR A 229 1.02 -13.82 -6.91
CA TYR A 229 0.25 -14.64 -7.84
C TYR A 229 -0.45 -13.73 -8.84
N PHE A 230 -0.20 -13.95 -10.12
CA PHE A 230 -0.88 -13.21 -11.18
C PHE A 230 -1.79 -14.12 -11.98
N ASN A 231 -3.06 -13.75 -12.09
CA ASN A 231 -4.03 -14.43 -12.91
C ASN A 231 -4.50 -13.49 -14.02
N ALA A 232 -3.98 -13.67 -15.23
CA ALA A 232 -4.36 -12.88 -16.40
C ALA A 232 -5.83 -13.07 -16.81
N LYS A 233 -6.42 -14.23 -16.46
CA LYS A 233 -7.78 -14.68 -16.82
C LYS A 233 -8.10 -14.65 -18.32
N ASP A 234 -9.22 -15.27 -18.71
CA ASP A 234 -9.70 -15.29 -20.09
C ASP A 234 -10.48 -14.02 -20.45
N VAL A 235 -10.77 -13.85 -21.74
CA VAL A 235 -11.61 -12.74 -22.23
C VAL A 235 -12.98 -12.76 -21.52
N GLY A 236 -13.42 -11.61 -21.03
CA GLY A 236 -14.66 -11.46 -20.27
C GLY A 236 -14.49 -11.62 -18.76
N GLN A 237 -13.29 -11.91 -18.27
CA GLN A 237 -12.98 -12.07 -16.85
C GLN A 237 -12.02 -10.98 -16.35
N CYS A 238 -12.16 -10.58 -15.08
CA CYS A 238 -11.23 -9.63 -14.44
C CYS A 238 -9.90 -10.32 -14.16
N ALA A 239 -8.78 -9.72 -14.57
CA ALA A 239 -7.46 -10.16 -14.14
C ALA A 239 -7.19 -9.76 -12.68
N GLY A 240 -6.26 -10.45 -12.00
CA GLY A 240 -6.00 -10.18 -10.59
C GLY A 240 -4.58 -10.51 -10.16
N ILE A 241 -4.08 -9.72 -9.21
CA ILE A 241 -2.83 -9.99 -8.51
C ILE A 241 -3.14 -10.24 -7.05
N MET A 242 -2.56 -11.28 -6.48
CA MET A 242 -2.51 -11.48 -5.05
C MET A 242 -1.06 -11.33 -4.60
N VAL A 243 -0.83 -10.47 -3.62
CA VAL A 243 0.50 -10.15 -3.12
C VAL A 243 0.52 -10.21 -1.60
N GLY A 244 1.59 -10.75 -1.03
CA GLY A 244 1.85 -10.72 0.40
C GLY A 244 3.35 -10.81 0.67
N CYS A 245 3.81 -10.21 1.77
CA CYS A 245 5.19 -10.39 2.23
C CYS A 245 5.23 -11.57 3.21
N GLU A 246 6.02 -12.57 2.88
CA GLU A 246 6.31 -13.76 3.67
C GLU A 246 7.63 -13.58 4.42
N ASN A 247 7.78 -14.25 5.56
CA ASN A 247 8.95 -14.11 6.43
C ASN A 247 10.24 -14.53 5.73
N SER A 248 10.15 -15.52 4.83
CA SER A 248 11.27 -15.97 4.03
C SER A 248 10.84 -16.57 2.69
N ALA A 249 11.78 -16.67 1.75
CA ALA A 249 11.60 -17.36 0.49
C ALA A 249 11.60 -18.89 0.70
N PRO A 250 11.05 -19.68 -0.24
CA PRO A 250 11.11 -21.14 -0.17
C PRO A 250 12.54 -21.65 0.04
N HIS A 251 12.71 -22.62 0.94
CA HIS A 251 13.99 -23.23 1.31
C HIS A 251 14.98 -22.31 2.03
N VAL A 252 14.56 -21.09 2.41
CA VAL A 252 15.36 -20.17 3.21
C VAL A 252 14.86 -20.18 4.65
N THR A 253 15.77 -19.94 5.61
CA THR A 253 15.43 -19.75 7.02
C THR A 253 15.19 -18.28 7.31
N SER A 254 14.08 -17.95 7.95
CA SER A 254 13.71 -16.58 8.27
C SER A 254 14.50 -16.00 9.45
N GLN A 255 14.29 -14.70 9.70
CA GLN A 255 14.86 -13.99 10.84
C GLN A 255 14.36 -14.46 12.21
N THR A 256 13.33 -15.31 12.24
CA THR A 256 12.88 -15.98 13.47
C THR A 256 13.33 -17.44 13.56
N PHE A 257 14.31 -17.84 12.73
CA PHE A 257 14.91 -19.18 12.70
C PHE A 257 13.91 -20.29 12.32
N VAL A 258 12.91 -19.96 11.50
CA VAL A 258 11.97 -20.93 10.95
C VAL A 258 12.36 -21.23 9.49
N PRO A 259 12.62 -22.51 9.13
CA PRO A 259 12.84 -22.87 7.74
C PRO A 259 11.53 -22.84 6.96
N HIS A 260 11.53 -22.23 5.77
CA HIS A 260 10.40 -22.27 4.85
C HIS A 260 10.43 -23.57 4.05
N ASP A 261 9.95 -24.64 4.68
CA ASP A 261 9.77 -25.94 4.03
C ASP A 261 8.46 -26.02 3.24
N TRP A 262 8.25 -27.14 2.55
CA TRP A 262 7.07 -27.40 1.73
C TRP A 262 5.75 -27.39 2.53
N LYS A 263 5.80 -27.44 3.87
CA LYS A 263 4.60 -27.35 4.70
C LYS A 263 4.08 -25.91 4.79
N ALA A 264 4.89 -24.92 4.37
CA ALA A 264 4.54 -23.50 4.31
C ALA A 264 3.85 -23.02 5.61
N ILE A 265 4.42 -23.42 6.75
CA ILE A 265 3.86 -23.10 8.07
C ILE A 265 3.98 -21.59 8.26
N SER A 266 2.84 -20.93 8.44
CA SER A 266 2.82 -19.53 8.84
C SER A 266 3.51 -19.37 10.20
N GLU A 267 4.52 -18.52 10.26
CA GLU A 267 5.17 -18.12 11.52
C GLU A 267 4.21 -17.36 12.44
N ASP A 268 4.56 -17.20 13.72
CA ASP A 268 3.71 -16.49 14.70
C ASP A 268 3.93 -14.96 14.58
N PHE A 269 5.15 -14.56 14.22
CA PHE A 269 5.51 -13.18 13.96
C PHE A 269 5.62 -12.91 12.46
N SER A 270 5.43 -11.65 12.12
CA SER A 270 5.49 -11.10 10.77
C SER A 270 6.93 -11.04 10.23
N PRO A 271 7.15 -10.77 8.93
CA PRO A 271 8.49 -10.53 8.38
C PRO A 271 9.20 -9.32 9.04
N CYS A 272 8.42 -8.34 9.51
CA CYS A 272 8.92 -7.21 10.30
C CYS A 272 9.16 -7.59 11.77
N GLY A 273 8.86 -8.82 12.22
CA GLY A 273 8.95 -9.19 13.63
C GLY A 273 7.81 -8.62 14.49
N THR A 274 6.75 -8.08 13.88
CA THR A 274 5.52 -7.63 14.57
C THR A 274 4.50 -8.76 14.69
N ARG A 275 3.45 -8.60 15.51
CA ARG A 275 2.35 -9.58 15.62
C ARG A 275 1.61 -9.69 14.29
N LYS A 276 0.90 -10.79 14.04
CA LYS A 276 0.08 -10.93 12.82
C LYS A 276 -1.34 -10.39 13.05
N TRP A 277 -2.05 -10.07 11.97
CA TRP A 277 -3.43 -9.57 12.04
C TRP A 277 -4.38 -10.37 12.95
N PRO A 278 -4.35 -11.72 13.00
CA PRO A 278 -5.19 -12.49 13.92
C PRO A 278 -4.98 -12.15 15.41
N ASP A 279 -3.78 -11.70 15.78
CA ASP A 279 -3.38 -11.38 17.14
C ASP A 279 -3.51 -9.89 17.46
N MET A 280 -4.03 -9.09 16.51
CA MET A 280 -4.21 -7.65 16.63
C MET A 280 -5.69 -7.28 16.82
N VAL A 281 -5.93 -6.26 17.64
CA VAL A 281 -7.20 -5.58 17.87
C VAL A 281 -7.57 -4.73 16.66
N ALA A 282 -6.65 -3.93 16.13
CA ALA A 282 -6.84 -3.17 14.90
C ALA A 282 -6.61 -4.04 13.65
N GLY A 283 -7.07 -3.52 12.51
CA GLY A 283 -6.79 -4.13 11.22
C GLY A 283 -7.81 -5.17 10.76
N PRO A 284 -7.58 -5.76 9.58
CA PRO A 284 -8.46 -6.75 9.00
C PRO A 284 -8.50 -8.02 9.86
N LYS A 285 -9.68 -8.62 9.99
CA LYS A 285 -9.89 -9.77 10.87
C LYS A 285 -9.68 -11.09 10.11
N PRO A 286 -9.26 -12.16 10.80
CA PRO A 286 -8.60 -13.30 10.16
C PRO A 286 -9.54 -14.10 9.27
N LYS A 287 -9.44 -13.83 7.97
CA LYS A 287 -9.79 -14.73 6.87
C LYS A 287 -8.85 -14.53 5.68
N ALA A 288 -8.92 -15.46 4.73
CA ALA A 288 -8.50 -15.23 3.35
C ALA A 288 -9.17 -13.94 2.81
N GLU A 289 -8.51 -13.24 1.88
CA GLU A 289 -9.03 -11.97 1.29
C GLU A 289 -9.33 -10.86 2.31
N ALA A 290 -8.42 -10.63 3.25
CA ALA A 290 -8.63 -9.59 4.26
C ALA A 290 -8.53 -8.17 3.68
N MET A 291 -7.88 -8.00 2.52
CA MET A 291 -7.57 -6.71 1.90
C MET A 291 -7.77 -6.73 0.38
N LEU A 292 -8.36 -5.66 -0.15
CA LEU A 292 -8.68 -5.49 -1.57
C LEU A 292 -8.34 -4.09 -2.06
N VAL A 293 -7.73 -4.00 -3.23
CA VAL A 293 -7.61 -2.82 -4.07
C VAL A 293 -8.36 -3.09 -5.37
N ASP A 294 -9.20 -2.14 -5.79
CA ASP A 294 -10.03 -2.32 -6.98
C ASP A 294 -9.71 -1.30 -8.08
N LEU A 295 -9.07 -1.79 -9.14
CA LEU A 295 -8.61 -1.04 -10.32
C LEU A 295 -9.43 -1.37 -11.57
N GLN A 296 -10.65 -1.91 -11.44
CA GLN A 296 -11.47 -2.31 -12.60
C GLN A 296 -11.73 -1.18 -13.61
N ASP A 297 -11.79 0.08 -13.14
CA ASP A 297 -12.07 1.23 -14.00
C ASP A 297 -10.79 1.84 -14.63
N GLY A 298 -9.64 1.18 -14.49
CA GLY A 298 -8.37 1.60 -15.07
C GLY A 298 -7.32 2.04 -14.04
N TRP A 299 -6.06 2.00 -14.49
CA TRP A 299 -4.85 2.17 -13.67
C TRP A 299 -3.75 2.98 -14.37
N THR A 300 -3.89 3.33 -15.64
CA THR A 300 -2.85 4.09 -16.36
C THR A 300 -2.61 5.45 -15.71
N TRP A 301 -3.65 6.08 -15.18
CA TRP A 301 -3.58 7.34 -14.44
C TRP A 301 -2.69 7.27 -13.18
N LEU A 302 -2.56 6.09 -12.54
CA LEU A 302 -1.76 5.96 -11.33
C LEU A 302 -0.29 5.65 -11.61
N GLN A 303 0.11 5.31 -12.85
CA GLN A 303 1.49 4.86 -13.12
C GLN A 303 2.52 5.93 -12.77
N GLY A 304 2.37 7.12 -13.35
CA GLY A 304 3.30 8.23 -13.10
C GLY A 304 3.22 8.74 -11.65
N LEU A 305 2.07 8.63 -10.99
CA LEU A 305 1.94 9.02 -9.59
C LEU A 305 2.61 8.00 -8.65
N ALA A 306 2.39 6.71 -8.88
CA ALA A 306 2.98 5.63 -8.08
C ALA A 306 4.50 5.57 -8.22
N GLU A 307 5.06 5.94 -9.37
CA GLU A 307 6.50 6.07 -9.58
C GLU A 307 7.13 7.20 -8.75
N ASN A 308 6.33 8.21 -8.39
CA ASN A 308 6.74 9.30 -7.51
C ASN A 308 6.58 8.97 -6.02
N PHE A 309 6.09 7.77 -5.67
CA PHE A 309 5.95 7.37 -4.28
C PHE A 309 7.31 7.40 -3.56
N THR A 310 7.33 7.91 -2.34
CA THR A 310 8.52 8.08 -1.51
C THR A 310 8.36 7.36 -0.18
N GLU A 311 9.48 7.05 0.47
CA GLU A 311 9.52 6.47 1.80
C GLU A 311 8.78 7.30 2.86
N THR A 312 8.66 8.62 2.64
CA THR A 312 7.92 9.50 3.55
C THR A 312 6.43 9.21 3.58
N GLU A 313 5.88 8.57 2.54
CA GLU A 313 4.46 8.26 2.41
C GLU A 313 4.06 6.96 3.14
N LEU A 314 5.03 6.17 3.64
CA LEU A 314 4.77 4.91 4.36
C LEU A 314 4.03 5.09 5.70
N ASP A 315 4.15 6.27 6.32
CA ASP A 315 3.51 6.63 7.58
C ASP A 315 2.06 7.13 7.42
N PHE A 316 1.63 7.33 6.17
CA PHE A 316 0.31 7.85 5.88
C PHE A 316 -0.71 6.71 5.79
N THR A 317 -1.97 7.03 6.09
CA THR A 317 -3.09 6.20 5.66
C THR A 317 -3.15 6.18 4.13
N PRO A 318 -3.62 5.08 3.51
CA PRO A 318 -4.03 5.11 2.12
C PRO A 318 -5.01 6.25 1.86
N SER A 319 -5.08 6.69 0.62
CA SER A 319 -6.17 7.54 0.16
C SER A 319 -7.52 6.83 0.34
N PRO A 320 -8.60 7.57 0.63
CA PRO A 320 -9.93 6.99 0.66
C PRO A 320 -10.26 6.33 -0.67
N VAL A 321 -11.00 5.23 -0.58
CA VAL A 321 -11.50 4.45 -1.69
C VAL A 321 -12.51 5.29 -2.46
N LEU A 322 -12.08 5.82 -3.60
CA LEU A 322 -12.93 6.63 -4.46
C LEU A 322 -14.08 5.78 -5.04
N PRO A 323 -15.27 6.33 -5.28
CA PRO A 323 -16.37 5.62 -5.94
C PRO A 323 -15.96 5.01 -7.30
N VAL A 324 -16.68 3.96 -7.73
CA VAL A 324 -16.65 3.50 -9.12
C VAL A 324 -17.17 4.62 -10.00
N MET A 325 -16.35 5.07 -10.94
CA MET A 325 -16.71 6.13 -11.89
C MET A 325 -16.83 5.49 -13.27
N ARG A 326 -17.79 5.92 -14.09
CA ARG A 326 -17.99 5.30 -15.41
C ARG A 326 -16.79 5.62 -16.32
N ALA A 327 -16.43 4.68 -17.19
CA ALA A 327 -15.37 4.89 -18.18
C ALA A 327 -15.66 6.16 -19.01
N GLY A 328 -14.68 7.07 -19.09
CA GLY A 328 -14.80 8.40 -19.73
C GLY A 328 -14.69 9.59 -18.76
N ASP A 329 -14.65 9.34 -17.44
CA ASP A 329 -14.44 10.37 -16.44
C ASP A 329 -12.94 10.49 -16.07
N ASP A 330 -12.19 11.40 -16.72
CA ASP A 330 -10.79 11.81 -16.39
C ASP A 330 -10.64 12.44 -14.98
N GLN A 331 -11.64 12.25 -14.13
CA GLN A 331 -11.82 12.89 -12.84
C GLN A 331 -10.87 12.33 -11.78
N ARG A 332 -10.44 11.06 -11.85
CA ARG A 332 -9.51 10.50 -10.84
C ARG A 332 -8.16 11.21 -10.87
N ALA A 333 -7.50 11.29 -12.02
CA ALA A 333 -6.23 11.99 -12.17
C ALA A 333 -6.30 13.43 -11.66
N LEU A 334 -7.42 14.12 -11.97
CA LEU A 334 -7.69 15.47 -11.52
C LEU A 334 -7.96 15.56 -10.01
N ILE A 335 -8.72 14.64 -9.42
CA ILE A 335 -8.96 14.59 -7.96
C ILE A 335 -7.63 14.39 -7.22
N TYR A 336 -6.74 13.50 -7.67
CA TYR A 336 -5.42 13.29 -7.04
C TYR A 336 -4.50 14.49 -7.24
N ALA A 337 -4.42 15.03 -8.47
CA ALA A 337 -3.62 16.24 -8.74
C ALA A 337 -4.09 17.44 -7.91
N LEU A 338 -5.39 17.57 -7.68
CA LEU A 338 -5.95 18.60 -6.81
C LEU A 338 -5.68 18.31 -5.34
N LYS A 339 -5.83 17.06 -4.91
CA LYS A 339 -5.62 16.64 -3.52
C LYS A 339 -4.18 16.88 -3.05
N ASP A 340 -3.19 16.51 -3.86
CA ASP A 340 -1.77 16.72 -3.53
C ASP A 340 -1.43 18.21 -3.44
N VAL A 341 -2.06 19.04 -4.28
CA VAL A 341 -1.83 20.49 -4.25
C VAL A 341 -2.59 21.17 -3.11
N LEU A 342 -3.78 20.68 -2.75
CA LEU A 342 -4.61 21.26 -1.70
C LEU A 342 -4.20 20.80 -0.28
N ALA A 343 -3.63 19.60 -0.13
CA ALA A 343 -3.22 19.08 1.18
C ALA A 343 -1.91 19.69 1.74
N MET A 344 -1.20 20.54 0.98
CA MET A 344 0.06 21.13 1.42
C MET A 344 -0.11 22.52 2.05
N PRO A 345 0.51 22.81 3.22
CA PRO A 345 0.31 24.07 3.95
C PRO A 345 0.80 25.34 3.22
N ALA A 346 1.60 25.20 2.16
CA ALA A 346 2.13 26.32 1.37
C ALA A 346 2.31 25.92 -0.10
N VAL A 347 1.37 26.30 -0.96
CA VAL A 347 1.52 26.16 -2.42
C VAL A 347 2.53 27.22 -2.90
N THR A 348 3.75 26.82 -3.23
CA THR A 348 4.75 27.73 -3.83
C THR A 348 4.36 28.12 -5.26
N GLY A 349 4.84 29.28 -5.73
CA GLY A 349 4.49 29.82 -7.06
C GLY A 349 4.75 28.86 -8.23
N ALA A 350 5.86 28.12 -8.21
CA ALA A 350 6.19 27.15 -9.25
C ALA A 350 5.20 25.96 -9.33
N ARG A 351 4.68 25.51 -8.18
CA ARG A 351 3.74 24.37 -8.12
C ARG A 351 2.31 24.78 -8.46
N LYS A 352 1.90 26.01 -8.12
CA LYS A 352 0.65 26.61 -8.61
C LYS A 352 0.64 26.68 -10.14
N THR A 353 1.78 27.02 -10.75
CA THR A 353 1.95 27.02 -12.20
C THR A 353 1.85 25.62 -12.80
N ALA A 354 2.46 24.61 -12.18
CA ALA A 354 2.35 23.21 -12.63
C ALA A 354 0.91 22.69 -12.56
N LEU A 355 0.17 22.97 -11.48
CA LEU A 355 -1.25 22.62 -11.37
C LEU A 355 -2.09 23.35 -12.43
N ASN A 356 -1.86 24.65 -12.64
CA ASN A 356 -2.56 25.41 -13.66
C ASN A 356 -2.27 24.88 -15.07
N LEU A 357 -1.04 24.46 -15.37
CA LEU A 357 -0.68 23.80 -16.63
C LEU A 357 -1.42 22.48 -16.81
N HIS A 358 -1.50 21.66 -15.75
CA HIS A 358 -2.22 20.38 -15.79
C HIS A 358 -3.73 20.56 -15.95
N LEU A 359 -4.33 21.50 -15.20
CA LEU A 359 -5.74 21.89 -15.35
C LEU A 359 -6.04 22.43 -16.76
N THR A 360 -5.14 23.24 -17.30
CA THR A 360 -5.27 23.79 -18.65
C THR A 360 -5.18 22.69 -19.70
N ALA A 361 -4.27 21.73 -19.53
CA ALA A 361 -4.18 20.55 -20.40
C ALA A 361 -5.49 19.75 -20.37
N LEU A 362 -6.02 19.42 -19.18
CA LEU A 362 -7.29 18.71 -19.04
C LEU A 362 -8.47 19.44 -19.72
N LEU A 363 -8.53 20.78 -19.62
CA LEU A 363 -9.55 21.60 -20.27
C LEU A 363 -9.40 21.67 -21.80
N THR A 364 -8.17 21.62 -22.33
CA THR A 364 -7.87 21.90 -23.75
C THR A 364 -7.63 20.66 -24.60
N THR A 365 -7.08 19.59 -24.03
CA THR A 365 -6.74 18.35 -24.76
C THR A 365 -7.71 17.20 -24.50
N GLN A 366 -8.42 17.18 -23.36
CA GLN A 366 -9.34 16.08 -23.02
C GLN A 366 -10.82 16.46 -23.09
N GLY A 367 -11.17 17.66 -23.58
CA GLY A 367 -12.55 18.08 -23.80
C GLY A 367 -13.37 18.29 -22.51
N LEU A 368 -12.71 18.40 -21.36
CA LEU A 368 -13.37 18.59 -20.07
C LEU A 368 -14.06 19.97 -20.04
N THR A 369 -15.37 20.02 -19.79
CA THR A 369 -16.08 21.31 -19.73
C THR A 369 -15.78 22.05 -18.42
N LYS A 370 -15.84 23.38 -18.44
CA LYS A 370 -15.70 24.21 -17.21
C LYS A 370 -16.77 23.91 -16.15
N ALA A 371 -17.95 23.46 -16.56
CA ALA A 371 -19.00 23.02 -15.65
C ALA A 371 -18.59 21.72 -14.95
N ARG A 372 -18.09 20.75 -15.73
CA ARG A 372 -17.59 19.48 -15.22
C ARG A 372 -16.38 19.64 -14.30
N LEU A 373 -15.45 20.54 -14.62
CA LEU A 373 -14.32 20.88 -13.74
C LEU A 373 -14.80 21.46 -12.39
N ARG A 374 -15.82 22.33 -12.40
CA ARG A 374 -16.39 22.89 -11.17
C ARG A 374 -17.07 21.82 -10.31
N GLU A 375 -17.81 20.90 -10.92
CA GLU A 375 -18.39 19.75 -10.21
C GLU A 375 -17.32 18.89 -9.54
N ILE A 376 -16.21 18.62 -10.25
CA ILE A 376 -15.06 17.86 -9.70
C ILE A 376 -14.45 18.59 -8.52
N LEU A 377 -14.17 19.88 -8.67
CA LEU A 377 -13.60 20.70 -7.60
C LEU A 377 -14.53 20.77 -6.37
N GLN A 378 -15.84 20.85 -6.59
CA GLN A 378 -16.84 20.82 -5.52
C GLN A 378 -16.86 19.48 -4.80
N GLU A 379 -16.83 18.38 -5.53
CA GLU A 379 -16.77 17.04 -4.95
C GLU A 379 -15.45 16.79 -4.22
N CYS A 380 -14.32 17.29 -4.75
CA CYS A 380 -13.03 17.30 -4.05
C CYS A 380 -13.12 18.06 -2.73
N GLY A 381 -13.67 19.28 -2.73
CA GLY A 381 -13.83 20.06 -1.51
C GLY A 381 -14.73 19.37 -0.49
N ARG A 382 -15.80 18.71 -0.94
CA ARG A 382 -16.70 17.91 -0.11
C ARG A 382 -15.99 16.70 0.51
N LEU A 383 -15.26 15.93 -0.29
CA LEU A 383 -14.54 14.73 0.14
C LEU A 383 -13.37 15.05 1.08
N LEU A 384 -12.71 16.19 0.88
CA LEU A 384 -11.53 16.60 1.65
C LEU A 384 -11.87 17.53 2.83
N GLY A 385 -13.12 17.97 2.97
CA GLY A 385 -13.53 18.94 3.99
C GLY A 385 -12.90 20.32 3.80
N MET A 386 -12.65 20.73 2.55
CA MET A 386 -11.93 21.96 2.20
C MET A 386 -12.80 22.94 1.39
N ALA A 387 -12.52 24.24 1.54
CA ALA A 387 -13.12 25.26 0.68
C ALA A 387 -12.68 25.07 -0.77
N VAL A 388 -13.64 25.04 -1.67
CA VAL A 388 -13.42 24.80 -3.11
C VAL A 388 -12.84 26.06 -3.75
N PRO A 389 -11.66 26.03 -4.39
CA PRO A 389 -11.13 27.18 -5.10
C PRO A 389 -12.01 27.50 -6.32
N ASN A 390 -12.27 28.79 -6.55
CA ASN A 390 -13.14 29.22 -7.64
C ASN A 390 -12.39 29.19 -8.97
N VAL A 391 -13.06 28.76 -10.05
CA VAL A 391 -12.51 28.73 -11.40
C VAL A 391 -12.99 29.97 -12.14
N ASN A 392 -12.07 30.84 -12.55
CA ASN A 392 -12.43 32.06 -13.26
C ASN A 392 -12.89 31.79 -14.71
N GLY A 393 -13.33 32.84 -15.39
CA GLY A 393 -13.75 32.79 -16.80
C GLY A 393 -12.68 32.27 -17.76
N ALA A 394 -11.40 32.30 -17.38
CA ALA A 394 -10.27 31.77 -18.16
C ALA A 394 -9.95 30.29 -17.87
N GLY A 395 -10.63 29.64 -16.93
CA GLY A 395 -10.33 28.26 -16.54
C GLY A 395 -9.19 28.12 -15.52
N SER A 396 -8.76 29.21 -14.89
CA SER A 396 -7.68 29.22 -13.90
C SER A 396 -8.21 29.28 -12.46
N LEU A 397 -7.47 28.72 -11.50
CA LEU A 397 -7.81 28.82 -10.07
C LEU A 397 -7.55 30.23 -9.55
N THR A 398 -8.57 30.85 -8.96
CA THR A 398 -8.45 32.09 -8.18
C THR A 398 -8.36 31.79 -6.69
N ASN A 399 -7.71 32.66 -5.91
CA ASN A 399 -7.50 32.46 -4.47
C ASN A 399 -8.82 32.16 -3.73
N PRO A 400 -8.81 31.33 -2.67
CA PRO A 400 -9.99 31.10 -1.86
C PRO A 400 -10.46 32.41 -1.22
N MET A 401 -11.77 32.61 -1.05
CA MET A 401 -12.28 33.73 -0.24
C MET A 401 -11.62 33.71 1.14
N PRO A 402 -11.24 34.86 1.71
CA PRO A 402 -10.69 34.89 3.06
C PRO A 402 -11.80 34.52 4.04
N ILE A 403 -11.62 33.40 4.75
CA ILE A 403 -12.33 33.16 6.00
C ILE A 403 -11.68 34.09 7.03
N ALA A 404 -12.46 34.96 7.68
CA ALA A 404 -12.02 35.66 8.88
C ALA A 404 -11.67 34.60 9.93
N MET A 405 -10.37 34.41 10.20
CA MET A 405 -9.93 33.46 11.21
C MET A 405 -10.36 33.94 12.62
N PRO A 406 -10.74 33.03 13.53
CA PRO A 406 -11.02 33.40 14.91
C PRO A 406 -9.79 34.02 15.59
N PRO A 407 -9.94 35.05 16.43
CA PRO A 407 -8.82 35.71 17.12
C PRO A 407 -7.89 34.77 17.89
N SER A 408 -8.39 33.61 18.32
CA SER A 408 -7.61 32.58 19.01
C SER A 408 -6.50 31.98 18.16
N VAL A 409 -6.70 31.83 16.85
CA VAL A 409 -5.69 31.27 15.91
C VAL A 409 -4.62 32.30 15.56
N GLN A 410 -4.97 33.58 15.57
CA GLN A 410 -4.05 34.69 15.29
C GLN A 410 -3.02 34.88 16.42
N SER A 411 -3.42 34.59 17.66
CA SER A 411 -2.52 34.66 18.83
C SER A 411 -1.43 33.58 18.81
N THR A 412 -1.78 32.35 18.41
CA THR A 412 -0.84 31.22 18.33
C THR A 412 0.19 31.39 17.21
N LEU A 413 -0.20 31.98 16.09
CA LEU A 413 0.73 32.26 14.97
C LEU A 413 1.67 33.42 15.26
N THR A 414 1.27 34.38 16.10
CA THR A 414 2.14 35.49 16.51
C THR A 414 3.20 35.03 17.51
N ALA A 415 2.86 34.10 18.42
CA ALA A 415 3.82 33.49 19.35
C ALA A 415 4.89 32.63 18.64
N CYS A 416 4.54 31.95 17.55
CA CYS A 416 5.52 31.21 16.75
C CYS A 416 6.47 32.11 15.94
N ARG A 417 6.10 33.35 15.63
CA ARG A 417 6.94 34.29 14.85
C ARG A 417 7.97 35.02 15.70
N THR A 418 7.70 35.26 16.98
CA THR A 418 8.65 35.92 17.90
C THR A 418 9.68 34.96 18.48
N GLY A 419 9.37 33.66 18.57
CA GLY A 419 10.30 32.64 19.11
C GLY A 419 11.53 32.35 18.24
N TRP A 420 11.52 32.71 16.95
CA TRP A 420 12.65 32.50 16.03
C TRP A 420 13.54 33.73 15.85
N ALA A 421 13.21 34.87 16.46
CA ALA A 421 13.99 36.11 16.38
C ALA A 421 14.90 36.36 17.60
N LEU A 422 15.03 35.39 18.52
CA LEU A 422 15.89 35.46 19.71
C LEU A 422 16.96 34.36 19.77
N ALA A 423 17.26 33.72 18.65
CA ALA A 423 18.34 32.74 18.52
C ALA A 423 19.13 32.94 17.20
N ALA A 424 19.50 34.20 16.92
CA ALA A 424 20.51 34.58 15.93
C ALA A 424 21.44 35.62 16.55
#